data_AF-A0A8T6Y3Q6-F1
#
_entry.id   AF-A0A8T6Y3Q6-F1
#
_cell.length_a   1.000
_cell.length_b   1.000
_cell.length_c   1.000
_cell.angle_alpha   90.00
_cell.angle_beta   90.00
_cell.angle_gamma   90.00
#
_symmetry.space_group_name_H-M   'P 1'
#
loop_
_entity.id
_entity.type
_entity.pdbx_description
1 polymer ?
#
loop_
_entity_poly.entity_id
_entity_poly.type
_entity_poly.pdbx_seq_one_letter_code
_entity_poly.pdbx_strand_id
1 'polypeptide(L)' 'LCRDGLIEAVGEVEELEDLAKEGDSRFDCGELTLVPGFIDSHCHFVSMGLKALRVDLNEAR' A
#
# COMPACT_ATOMS: atom_id res chain seq x y z
N LEU A 1 -10.14 2.58 -10.09
CA LEU A 1 -10.97 3.59 -9.37
C LEU A 1 -11.21 3.09 -7.95
N CYS A 2 -11.05 3.96 -6.95
CA CYS A 2 -11.30 3.61 -5.54
C CYS A 2 -12.22 4.65 -4.90
N ARG A 3 -13.13 4.19 -4.04
CA ARG A 3 -14.07 5.05 -3.31
C ARG A 3 -14.32 4.45 -1.93
N ASP A 4 -14.38 5.29 -0.89
CA ASP A 4 -14.65 4.89 0.49
C ASP A 4 -13.75 3.75 1.02
N GLY A 5 -12.48 3.74 0.60
CA GLY A 5 -11.50 2.73 0.99
C GLY A 5 -11.64 1.37 0.28
N LEU A 6 -12.51 1.28 -0.73
CA LEU A 6 -12.77 0.07 -1.51
C LEU A 6 -12.39 0.25 -2.98
N ILE A 7 -12.11 -0.87 -3.65
CA ILE A 7 -11.93 -0.90 -5.10
C ILE A 7 -13.33 -0.88 -5.73
N GLU A 8 -13.65 0.19 -6.45
CA GLU A 8 -14.95 0.36 -7.13
C GLU A 8 -14.92 -0.23 -8.55
N ALA A 9 -13.81 -0.04 -9.27
CA ALA A 9 -13.61 -0.57 -10.62
C ALA A 9 -12.13 -0.81 -10.93
N VAL A 10 -11.87 -1.82 -11.77
CA VAL A 10 -10.56 -2.20 -12.34
C VAL A 10 -10.75 -2.39 -13.85
N GLY A 11 -9.86 -1.81 -14.65
CA GLY A 11 -9.97 -1.83 -16.11
C GLY A 11 -8.88 -0.98 -16.76
N GLU A 12 -9.04 -0.71 -18.05
CA GLU A 12 -8.16 0.19 -18.80
C GLU A 12 -8.31 1.64 -18.32
N VAL A 13 -7.28 2.47 -18.53
CA VAL A 13 -7.28 3.85 -18.02
C VAL A 13 -8.44 4.65 -18.59
N GLU A 14 -8.70 4.53 -19.89
CA GLU A 14 -9.76 5.25 -20.57
C GLU A 14 -11.15 4.91 -20.00
N GLU A 15 -11.40 3.63 -19.70
CA GLU A 15 -12.67 3.17 -19.10
C GLU A 15 -12.86 3.72 -17.68
N LEU A 16 -11.77 3.88 -16.93
CA LEU A 16 -11.80 4.42 -15.57
C LEU A 16 -11.97 5.94 -15.53
N GLU A 17 -11.43 6.66 -16.52
CA GLU A 17 -11.60 8.11 -16.64
C GLU A 17 -13.06 8.48 -16.94
N ASP A 18 -13.78 7.66 -17.72
CA ASP A 18 -15.23 7.85 -17.97
C ASP A 18 -16.08 7.70 -16.68
N LEU A 19 -15.57 6.97 -15.68
CA LEU A 19 -16.22 6.78 -14.38
C LEU A 19 -15.81 7.83 -13.34
N ALA A 20 -14.77 8.62 -13.62
CA ALA A 20 -14.29 9.66 -12.71
C ALA A 20 -15.29 10.82 -12.61
N LYS A 21 -15.44 11.36 -11.41
CA LYS A 21 -16.33 12.50 -11.13
C LYS A 21 -15.51 13.77 -10.92
N GLU A 22 -16.15 14.91 -11.16
CA GLU A 22 -15.55 16.21 -10.82
C GLU A 22 -15.15 16.24 -9.33
N GLY A 23 -13.87 16.53 -9.07
CA GLY A 23 -13.30 16.53 -7.72
C GLY A 23 -12.63 15.22 -7.27
N ASP A 24 -12.74 14.13 -8.04
CA ASP A 24 -11.96 12.92 -7.76
C ASP A 24 -10.45 13.21 -7.96
N SER A 25 -9.59 12.63 -7.11
CA SER A 25 -8.14 12.79 -7.20
C SER A 25 -7.49 11.73 -8.09
N ARG A 26 -6.53 12.13 -8.92
CA ARG A 26 -5.74 11.22 -9.77
C ARG A 26 -4.34 10.99 -9.17
N PHE A 27 -3.92 9.73 -9.12
CA PHE A 27 -2.57 9.34 -8.76
C PHE A 27 -1.93 8.61 -9.96
N ASP A 28 -0.92 9.22 -10.56
CA ASP A 28 -0.18 8.66 -11.70
C ASP A 28 1.02 7.86 -11.20
N CYS A 29 1.00 6.55 -11.43
CA CYS A 29 2.07 5.64 -11.03
C CYS A 29 3.30 5.69 -11.96
N GLY A 30 3.22 6.35 -13.13
CA GLY A 30 4.27 6.33 -14.14
C GLY A 30 4.61 4.90 -14.58
N GLU A 31 5.91 4.56 -14.57
CA GLU A 31 6.42 3.23 -14.94
C GLU A 31 6.37 2.20 -13.79
N LEU A 32 5.76 2.54 -12.66
CA LEU A 32 5.68 1.64 -11.50
C LEU A 32 4.54 0.64 -11.63
N THR A 33 4.74 -0.55 -11.06
CA THR A 33 3.69 -1.57 -10.95
C THR A 33 2.91 -1.40 -9.65
N LEU A 34 1.59 -1.24 -9.75
CA LEU A 34 0.69 -1.30 -8.60
C LEU A 34 0.30 -2.76 -8.33
N VAL A 35 0.48 -3.21 -7.08
CA VAL A 35 0.11 -4.55 -6.62
C VAL A 35 -0.72 -4.46 -5.34
N PRO A 36 -1.49 -5.51 -4.98
CA PRO A 36 -2.12 -5.59 -3.67
C PRO A 36 -1.09 -5.48 -2.54
N GLY A 37 -1.47 -4.83 -1.44
CA GLY A 37 -0.63 -4.77 -0.25
C GLY A 37 -0.34 -6.17 0.30
N PHE A 38 0.86 -6.38 0.83
CA PHE A 38 1.22 -7.65 1.46
C PHE A 38 0.38 -7.90 2.71
N ILE A 39 -0.06 -9.15 2.86
CA ILE A 39 -0.74 -9.63 4.06
C ILE A 39 0.25 -10.47 4.85
N ASP A 40 0.73 -9.93 5.97
CA ASP A 40 1.42 -10.71 6.99
C ASP A 40 0.38 -11.43 7.85
N SER A 41 0.18 -12.72 7.59
CA SER A 41 -0.83 -13.54 8.27
C SER A 41 -0.45 -13.92 9.69
N HIS A 42 0.82 -13.76 10.08
CA HIS A 42 1.29 -14.14 11.39
C HIS A 42 2.52 -13.34 11.81
N CYS A 43 2.31 -12.36 12.68
CA CYS A 43 3.38 -11.59 13.28
C CYS A 43 3.28 -11.53 14.81
N HIS A 44 4.43 -11.44 15.46
CA HIS A 44 4.52 -11.03 16.86
C HIS A 44 4.66 -9.50 16.93
N PHE A 45 3.57 -8.78 16.67
CA PHE A 45 3.58 -7.32 16.47
C PHE A 45 4.30 -6.54 17.58
N VAL A 46 4.02 -6.84 18.85
CA VAL A 46 4.68 -6.19 20.00
C VAL A 46 6.18 -6.48 20.02
N SER A 47 6.56 -7.74 19.82
CA SER A 47 7.97 -8.15 19.78
C SER A 47 8.72 -7.53 18.61
N MET A 48 8.06 -7.28 17.46
CA MET A 48 8.66 -6.54 16.35
C MET A 48 8.99 -5.10 16.74
N GLY A 49 8.06 -4.39 17.40
CA GLY A 49 8.31 -3.04 17.90
C GLY A 49 9.47 -2.99 18.90
N LEU A 50 9.49 -3.90 19.88
CA LEU A 50 10.60 -3.98 20.84
C LEU A 50 11.94 -4.28 20.16
N LYS A 51 11.95 -5.15 19.14
CA LYS A 51 13.15 -5.44 18.35
C LYS A 51 13.64 -4.23 17.53
N ALA A 52 12.74 -3.37 17.07
CA ALA A 52 13.12 -2.16 16.33
C ALA A 52 13.75 -1.07 17.23
N LEU A 53 13.44 -1.08 18.53
CA LEU A 53 13.94 -0.10 19.50
C LEU A 53 15.21 -0.55 20.25
N ARG A 54 15.60 -1.82 20.11
CA ARG A 54 16.76 -2.37 20.83
C ARG A 54 18.06 -1.83 20.24
N VAL A 55 19.06 -1.66 21.10
CA VAL A 55 20.45 -1.46 20.64
C VAL A 55 20.92 -2.76 19.97
N ASP A 56 21.44 -2.65 18.75
CA ASP A 56 22.07 -3.77 18.06
C ASP A 56 23.51 -3.95 18.57
N LEU A 57 23.79 -5.11 19.16
CA LEU A 57 25.10 -5.49 19.68
C LEU A 57 25.73 -6.65 18.89
N ASN A 58 25.19 -7.01 17.73
CA ASN A 58 25.64 -8.17 16.96
C ASN A 58 27.12 -8.11 16.55
N GLU A 59 27.72 -6.91 16.45
CA GLU A 59 29.12 -6.69 16.08
C GLU A 59 30.02 -6.28 17.27
N ALA A 60 29.48 -6.23 18.49
CA ALA A 60 30.24 -5.85 19.68
C ALA A 60 31.04 -7.07 20.19
N ARG A 61 32.22 -7.29 19.62
CA ARG A 61 33.19 -8.28 20.08
C ARG A 61 34.17 -7.71 21.10
#